data_AF-A0A8A1MDN0-F1
#
_entry.id   AF-A0A8A1MDN0-F1
#
_cell.length_a   1.000
_cell.length_b   1.000
_cell.length_c   1.000
_cell.angle_alpha   90.00
_cell.angle_beta   90.00
_cell.angle_gamma   90.00
#
_symmetry.space_group_name_H-M   'P 1'
#
loop_
_entity.id
_entity.type
_entity.pdbx_description
1 polymer ?
#
loop_
_entity_poly.entity_id
_entity_poly.type
_entity_poly.pdbx_seq_one_letter_code
_entity_poly.pdbx_strand_id
1 'polypeptide(L)'
;MSEQANSSGIESLSNGLRERNAQTSKPIGDREVTSQSLEDKLQVEEGDAADAEKKTFGRTPDGKVFTVPPTRDMVSQLLSPSEPKNISDIFVLAILGCHILLLWCLPSSFRIAAFAVIFLFWRASYNIGIGWLLHMQSNGRTLVCWAKKSNIFVNPSTGQNPHPTLYKMLKWELETKISEQYSFDEAPTEYNTWLVFRRVVDLILMCDFTSYCLFAIACGGRPAGESFIMLALRWTTGMSLVLFNLWVKLDAHRVVKDFAWYWGDFFYLIDQELTFDGVFEMAPHPMYSVGYAGYYGISLMAASYKVLFISILAHAAQFAFLVLV
;
A
#
# COMPACT_ATOMS: atom_id res chain seq x y z
N MET A 1 62.17 -12.27 22.23
CA MET A 1 61.53 -13.04 21.15
C MET A 1 60.09 -13.24 21.54
N SER A 2 59.20 -12.43 20.97
CA SER A 2 57.76 -12.55 21.17
C SER A 2 57.07 -11.86 20.01
N GLU A 3 56.37 -12.68 19.26
CA GLU A 3 55.68 -12.44 18.00
C GLU A 3 54.54 -11.42 18.09
N GLN A 4 54.26 -10.84 16.94
CA GLN A 4 53.10 -10.02 16.60
C GLN A 4 51.77 -10.75 16.80
N ALA A 5 50.77 -10.04 17.30
CA ALA A 5 49.37 -10.31 17.02
C ALA A 5 48.65 -8.99 16.70
N ASN A 6 47.95 -9.03 15.58
CA ASN A 6 47.22 -7.98 14.87
C ASN A 6 46.02 -7.44 15.65
N SER A 7 45.80 -6.12 15.66
CA SER A 7 44.47 -5.56 15.35
C SER A 7 44.61 -4.11 14.83
N SER A 8 44.20 -3.92 13.59
CA SER A 8 44.17 -2.66 12.87
C SER A 8 42.72 -2.30 12.55
N GLY A 9 42.34 -1.04 12.77
CA GLY A 9 41.27 -0.40 12.00
C GLY A 9 39.96 -0.14 12.75
N ILE A 10 39.93 0.92 13.57
CA ILE A 10 38.72 1.71 13.81
C ILE A 10 39.04 3.10 13.27
N GLU A 11 38.53 3.45 12.09
CA GLU A 11 38.31 4.85 11.70
C GLU A 11 37.40 4.99 10.47
N SER A 12 36.34 5.78 10.67
CA SER A 12 35.52 6.55 9.72
C SER A 12 35.10 5.94 8.38
N LEU A 13 33.81 5.64 8.25
CA LEU A 13 33.08 5.65 6.98
C LEU A 13 31.85 6.55 7.09
N SER A 14 32.10 7.84 7.29
CA SER A 14 31.20 8.93 6.90
C SER A 14 31.72 9.47 5.57
N ASN A 15 31.24 8.96 4.44
CA ASN A 15 31.39 9.62 3.13
C ASN A 15 30.45 8.99 2.10
N GLY A 16 29.52 9.81 1.58
CA GLY A 16 28.57 9.40 0.56
C GLY A 16 27.53 10.46 0.18
N LEU A 17 27.51 11.62 0.84
CA LEU A 17 26.72 12.77 0.39
C LEU A 17 27.48 13.47 -0.74
N ARG A 18 26.98 13.29 -1.96
CA ARG A 18 27.53 13.88 -3.18
C ARG A 18 27.04 15.33 -3.29
N GLU A 19 27.84 16.26 -2.76
CA GLU A 19 27.66 17.71 -2.97
C GLU A 19 27.72 18.04 -4.47
N ARG A 20 26.73 18.79 -4.98
CA ARG A 20 26.75 19.32 -6.35
C ARG A 20 27.46 20.67 -6.36
N ASN A 21 28.47 20.79 -7.21
CA ASN A 21 29.19 22.02 -7.53
C ASN A 21 28.22 23.16 -7.90
N ALA A 22 28.26 24.25 -7.13
CA ALA A 22 27.74 25.55 -7.55
C ALA A 22 28.75 26.20 -8.51
N GLN A 23 28.39 26.33 -9.79
CA GLN A 23 29.13 27.17 -10.72
C GLN A 23 28.72 28.63 -10.54
N THR A 24 29.61 29.43 -9.94
CA THR A 24 29.63 30.89 -10.01
C THR A 24 29.89 31.36 -11.45
N SER A 25 28.96 32.11 -12.04
CA SER A 25 29.19 32.91 -13.25
C SER A 25 29.45 34.38 -12.88
N LYS A 26 30.54 34.94 -13.43
CA LYS A 26 30.91 36.37 -13.35
C LYS A 26 30.22 37.18 -14.48
N PRO A 27 30.06 38.51 -14.32
CA PRO A 27 29.08 39.31 -15.05
C PRO A 27 29.59 39.79 -16.42
N ILE A 28 28.71 39.84 -17.41
CA ILE A 28 28.93 40.52 -18.69
C ILE A 28 27.67 41.30 -19.08
N GLY A 29 27.81 42.63 -19.10
CA GLY A 29 27.35 43.51 -20.18
C GLY A 29 25.85 43.80 -20.31
N ASP A 30 25.47 44.95 -19.77
CA ASP A 30 24.33 45.83 -20.10
C ASP A 30 23.45 45.44 -21.30
N ARG A 31 22.27 44.91 -20.99
CA ARG A 31 21.03 45.15 -21.75
C ARG A 31 19.94 45.43 -20.73
N GLU A 32 19.38 46.64 -20.76
CA GLU A 32 18.18 47.00 -20.01
C GLU A 32 17.02 46.08 -20.44
N VAL A 33 16.84 45.01 -19.68
CA VAL A 33 15.59 44.23 -19.68
C VAL A 33 14.70 44.94 -18.68
N THR A 34 13.68 45.63 -19.19
CA THR A 34 12.67 46.36 -18.42
C THR A 34 12.19 45.49 -17.26
N SER A 35 12.25 46.00 -16.03
CA SER A 35 11.86 45.30 -14.79
C SER A 35 10.48 44.64 -14.89
N GLN A 36 9.58 45.26 -15.67
CA GLN A 36 8.24 44.76 -15.99
C GLN A 36 8.23 43.41 -16.72
N SER A 37 9.23 43.09 -17.55
CA SER A 37 9.30 41.80 -18.27
C SER A 37 9.76 40.64 -17.38
N LEU A 38 10.51 40.92 -16.32
CA LEU A 38 10.93 39.92 -15.33
C LEU A 38 9.82 39.73 -14.28
N GLU A 39 9.16 40.82 -13.89
CA GLU A 39 7.97 40.79 -13.02
C GLU A 39 6.78 40.09 -13.69
N ASP A 40 6.54 40.32 -14.99
CA ASP A 40 5.49 39.58 -15.73
C ASP A 40 5.84 38.09 -15.91
N LYS A 41 7.12 37.73 -16.06
CA LYS A 41 7.53 36.31 -16.12
C LYS A 41 7.44 35.62 -14.76
N LEU A 42 7.80 36.33 -13.69
CA LEU A 42 7.67 35.84 -12.31
C LEU A 42 6.19 35.76 -11.89
N GLN A 43 5.33 36.68 -12.34
CA GLN A 43 3.88 36.63 -12.08
C GLN A 43 3.14 35.61 -12.94
N VAL A 44 3.61 35.32 -14.17
CA VAL A 44 3.06 34.22 -14.98
C VAL A 44 3.49 32.86 -14.42
N GLU A 45 4.69 32.72 -13.84
CA GLU A 45 5.10 31.49 -13.16
C GLU A 45 4.48 31.34 -11.75
N GLU A 46 4.28 32.42 -10.99
CA GLU A 46 3.60 32.37 -9.67
C GLU A 46 2.09 32.21 -9.79
N GLY A 47 1.47 32.71 -10.87
CA GLY A 47 0.03 32.60 -11.13
C GLY A 47 -0.44 31.20 -11.52
N ASP A 48 0.45 30.38 -12.09
CA ASP A 48 0.17 28.97 -12.46
C ASP A 48 0.63 27.97 -11.38
N ALA A 49 1.40 28.44 -10.38
CA ALA A 49 1.91 27.63 -9.27
C ALA A 49 0.95 27.53 -8.08
N ALA A 50 -0.10 28.35 -8.02
CA ALA A 50 -0.99 28.44 -6.86
C ALA A 50 -2.25 27.54 -6.93
N ASP A 51 -2.55 26.94 -8.09
CA ASP A 51 -3.75 26.09 -8.27
C ASP A 51 -3.49 24.79 -9.06
N ALA A 52 -2.21 24.47 -9.34
CA ALA A 52 -1.83 23.16 -9.82
C ALA A 52 -1.69 22.22 -8.62
N GLU A 53 -2.63 21.28 -8.44
CA GLU A 53 -2.32 20.03 -7.75
C GLU A 53 -0.93 19.58 -8.20
N LYS A 54 0.05 19.49 -7.29
CA LYS A 54 1.45 19.18 -7.61
C LYS A 54 1.50 17.95 -8.53
N LYS A 55 1.66 18.18 -9.84
CA LYS A 55 1.67 17.12 -10.83
C LYS A 55 2.82 16.20 -10.51
N THR A 56 2.48 14.95 -10.23
CA THR A 56 3.45 13.94 -9.85
C THR A 56 3.98 13.28 -11.12
N PHE A 57 5.29 13.30 -11.32
CA PHE A 57 5.91 12.69 -12.50
C PHE A 57 6.44 11.30 -12.16
N GLY A 58 6.12 10.35 -13.03
CA GLY A 58 6.59 8.98 -12.96
C GLY A 58 7.53 8.66 -14.12
N ARG A 59 8.49 7.77 -13.89
CA ARG A 59 9.45 7.29 -14.88
C ARG A 59 9.38 5.77 -14.98
N THR A 60 9.14 5.27 -16.19
CA THR A 60 9.20 3.83 -16.45
C THR A 60 10.65 3.33 -16.45
N PRO A 61 10.89 2.02 -16.32
CA PRO A 61 12.24 1.47 -16.42
C PRO A 61 12.92 1.72 -17.77
N ASP A 62 12.15 1.99 -18.81
CA ASP A 62 12.63 2.34 -20.16
C ASP A 62 12.92 3.86 -20.31
N GLY A 63 12.73 4.64 -19.25
CA GLY A 63 13.01 6.09 -19.19
C GLY A 63 11.87 6.99 -19.63
N LYS A 64 10.71 6.44 -20.03
CA LYS A 64 9.52 7.22 -20.41
C LYS A 64 8.98 7.96 -19.18
N VAL A 65 8.91 9.29 -19.27
CA VAL A 65 8.29 10.14 -18.24
C VAL A 65 6.81 10.31 -18.55
N PHE A 66 5.96 10.23 -17.53
CA PHE A 66 4.52 10.42 -17.63
C PHE A 66 3.99 11.09 -16.36
N THR A 67 2.86 11.77 -16.46
CA THR A 67 2.14 12.28 -15.29
C THR A 67 1.42 11.12 -14.62
N VAL A 68 1.66 10.90 -13.33
CA VAL A 68 0.99 9.86 -12.54
C VAL A 68 -0.37 10.40 -12.10
N PRO A 69 -1.48 9.86 -12.61
CA PRO A 69 -2.80 10.30 -12.19
C PRO A 69 -3.01 9.98 -10.70
N PRO A 70 -3.65 10.88 -9.93
CA PRO A 70 -3.94 10.61 -8.53
C PRO A 70 -4.86 9.39 -8.41
N THR A 71 -4.55 8.54 -7.43
CA THR A 71 -5.39 7.40 -7.05
C THR A 71 -6.01 7.68 -5.69
N ARG A 72 -7.20 7.15 -5.43
CA ARG A 72 -7.89 7.31 -4.13
C ARG A 72 -7.65 6.11 -3.23
N ASP A 73 -7.80 6.33 -1.93
CA ASP A 73 -7.61 5.31 -0.91
C ASP A 73 -8.64 4.17 -1.03
N MET A 74 -8.20 2.94 -0.76
CA MET A 74 -9.02 1.74 -0.92
C MET A 74 -10.24 1.72 0.00
N VAL A 75 -10.13 2.18 1.24
CA VAL A 75 -11.20 2.03 2.23
C VAL A 75 -12.39 2.91 1.87
N SER A 76 -12.14 4.18 1.52
CA SER A 76 -13.18 5.10 1.06
C SER A 76 -13.77 4.62 -0.26
N GLN A 77 -12.94 4.16 -1.20
CA GLN A 77 -13.41 3.58 -2.46
C GLN A 77 -14.35 2.39 -2.24
N LEU A 78 -14.02 1.47 -1.33
CA LEU A 78 -14.81 0.26 -1.13
C LEU A 78 -16.04 0.48 -0.25
N LEU A 79 -15.95 1.30 0.80
CA LEU A 79 -17.01 1.42 1.81
C LEU A 79 -17.89 2.66 1.68
N SER A 80 -17.45 3.73 1.01
CA SER A 80 -18.27 4.94 0.86
C SER A 80 -19.44 4.70 -0.11
N PRO A 81 -20.71 4.93 0.29
CA PRO A 81 -21.87 4.80 -0.61
C PRO A 81 -21.93 5.91 -1.66
N SER A 82 -21.24 7.03 -1.43
CA SER A 82 -21.26 8.20 -2.32
C SER A 82 -20.37 8.06 -3.55
N GLU A 83 -19.48 7.07 -3.55
CA GLU A 83 -18.55 6.80 -4.64
C GLU A 83 -19.12 5.74 -5.59
N PRO A 84 -18.97 5.90 -6.92
CA PRO A 84 -19.40 4.89 -7.88
C PRO A 84 -18.62 3.58 -7.66
N LYS A 85 -19.33 2.45 -7.64
CA LYS A 85 -18.76 1.11 -7.43
C LYS A 85 -18.54 0.41 -8.76
N ASN A 86 -17.36 -0.18 -8.93
CA ASN A 86 -17.07 -1.04 -10.07
C ASN A 86 -17.47 -2.49 -9.82
N ILE A 87 -17.47 -3.30 -10.88
CA ILE A 87 -17.68 -4.75 -10.78
C ILE A 87 -16.71 -5.40 -9.79
N SER A 88 -15.44 -4.98 -9.76
CA SER A 88 -14.46 -5.52 -8.80
C SER A 88 -14.76 -5.14 -7.35
N ASP A 89 -15.28 -3.94 -7.09
CA ASP A 89 -15.71 -3.54 -5.74
C ASP A 89 -16.92 -4.35 -5.29
N ILE A 90 -17.91 -4.50 -6.17
CA ILE A 90 -19.08 -5.34 -5.91
C ILE A 90 -18.64 -6.78 -5.66
N PHE A 91 -17.67 -7.30 -6.42
CA PHE A 91 -17.11 -8.63 -6.23
C PHE A 91 -16.41 -8.78 -4.87
N VAL A 92 -15.58 -7.81 -4.48
CA VAL A 92 -14.95 -7.80 -3.15
C VAL A 92 -16.03 -7.73 -2.06
N LEU A 93 -16.99 -6.81 -2.15
CA LEU A 93 -18.09 -6.68 -1.19
C LEU A 93 -18.94 -7.96 -1.12
N ALA A 94 -19.17 -8.64 -2.24
CA ALA A 94 -19.86 -9.93 -2.28
C ALA A 94 -19.05 -11.01 -1.56
N ILE A 95 -17.73 -11.09 -1.76
CA ILE A 95 -16.86 -12.01 -1.02
C ILE A 95 -16.92 -11.70 0.48
N LEU A 96 -16.81 -10.43 0.89
CA LEU A 96 -16.91 -10.03 2.29
C LEU A 96 -18.28 -10.38 2.88
N GLY A 97 -19.36 -10.13 2.14
CA GLY A 97 -20.72 -10.53 2.48
C GLY A 97 -20.84 -12.04 2.66
N CYS A 98 -20.25 -12.84 1.77
CA CYS A 98 -20.20 -14.30 1.88
C CYS A 98 -19.47 -14.75 3.16
N HIS A 99 -18.35 -14.12 3.52
CA HIS A 99 -17.66 -14.41 4.78
C HIS A 99 -18.55 -14.12 5.99
N ILE A 100 -19.25 -12.98 5.99
CA ILE A 100 -20.18 -12.63 7.07
C ILE A 100 -21.31 -13.66 7.13
N LEU A 101 -21.98 -13.95 6.01
CA LEU A 101 -23.07 -14.94 5.96
C LEU A 101 -22.62 -16.33 6.42
N LEU A 102 -21.39 -16.73 6.08
CA LEU A 102 -20.81 -18.00 6.52
C LEU A 102 -20.73 -18.09 8.05
N LEU A 103 -20.46 -16.99 8.75
CA LEU A 103 -20.44 -16.95 10.22
C LEU A 103 -21.80 -17.34 10.82
N TRP A 104 -22.88 -16.89 10.19
CA TRP A 104 -24.25 -17.13 10.64
C TRP A 104 -24.74 -18.53 10.26
N CYS A 105 -24.39 -19.01 9.06
CA CYS A 105 -24.84 -20.31 8.56
C CYS A 105 -24.07 -21.51 9.17
N LEU A 106 -22.82 -21.32 9.60
CA LEU A 106 -22.02 -22.44 10.13
C LEU A 106 -22.44 -22.88 11.54
N PRO A 107 -22.51 -24.21 11.79
CA PRO A 107 -22.64 -24.75 13.13
C PRO A 107 -21.50 -24.30 14.05
N SER A 108 -21.82 -24.04 15.32
CA SER A 108 -20.85 -23.56 16.32
C SER A 108 -19.63 -24.48 16.49
N SER A 109 -19.77 -25.78 16.21
CA SER A 109 -18.69 -26.76 16.29
C SER A 109 -17.61 -26.57 15.22
N PHE A 110 -17.97 -26.12 14.02
CA PHE A 110 -17.04 -25.97 12.90
C PHE A 110 -16.61 -24.52 12.65
N ARG A 111 -17.37 -23.55 13.15
CA ARG A 111 -17.16 -22.11 12.94
C ARG A 111 -15.72 -21.66 13.22
N ILE A 112 -15.18 -22.01 14.39
CA ILE A 112 -13.82 -21.58 14.79
C ILE A 112 -12.77 -22.13 13.81
N ALA A 113 -12.85 -23.41 13.45
CA ALA A 113 -11.89 -24.04 12.54
C ALA A 113 -11.99 -23.45 11.13
N ALA A 114 -13.21 -23.26 10.62
CA ALA A 114 -13.44 -22.67 9.30
C ALA A 114 -12.85 -21.26 9.19
N PHE A 115 -13.14 -20.38 10.15
CA PHE A 115 -12.61 -19.01 10.13
C PHE A 115 -11.10 -18.96 10.40
N ALA A 116 -10.54 -19.90 11.15
CA ALA A 116 -9.09 -20.02 11.26
C ALA A 116 -8.45 -20.36 9.90
N VAL A 117 -8.99 -21.35 9.18
CA VAL A 117 -8.46 -21.74 7.85
C VAL A 117 -8.62 -20.60 6.85
N ILE A 118 -9.77 -19.94 6.83
CA ILE A 118 -10.01 -18.80 5.93
C ILE A 118 -9.04 -17.65 6.24
N PHE A 119 -8.87 -17.29 7.51
CA PHE A 119 -7.92 -16.26 7.90
C PHE A 119 -6.48 -16.65 7.51
N LEU A 120 -6.06 -17.88 7.82
CA LEU A 120 -4.71 -18.35 7.48
C LEU A 120 -4.47 -18.40 5.97
N PHE A 121 -5.50 -18.72 5.18
CA PHE A 121 -5.44 -18.65 3.73
C PHE A 121 -5.18 -17.22 3.26
N TRP A 122 -5.99 -16.25 3.68
CA TRP A 122 -5.80 -14.85 3.28
C TRP A 122 -4.50 -14.26 3.81
N ARG A 123 -4.08 -14.67 5.01
CA ARG A 123 -2.78 -14.33 5.58
C ARG A 123 -1.62 -14.85 4.74
N ALA A 124 -1.70 -16.10 4.29
CA ALA A 124 -0.72 -16.66 3.37
C ALA A 124 -0.77 -15.98 2.00
N SER A 125 -1.96 -15.64 1.48
CA SER A 125 -2.08 -14.86 0.25
C SER A 125 -1.44 -13.48 0.37
N TYR A 126 -1.55 -12.82 1.53
CA TYR A 126 -0.86 -11.57 1.81
C TYR A 126 0.65 -11.81 1.88
N ASN A 127 1.16 -12.53 2.86
CA ASN A 127 2.61 -12.56 3.10
C ASN A 127 3.38 -13.41 2.08
N ILE A 128 2.83 -14.54 1.62
CA ILE A 128 3.52 -15.41 0.66
C ILE A 128 3.09 -15.05 -0.77
N GLY A 129 1.79 -14.89 -1.01
CA GLY A 129 1.27 -14.62 -2.35
C GLY A 129 1.76 -13.29 -2.92
N ILE A 130 1.55 -12.19 -2.20
CA ILE A 130 2.04 -10.86 -2.64
C ILE A 130 3.56 -10.86 -2.68
N GLY A 131 4.23 -11.45 -1.69
CA GLY A 131 5.70 -11.52 -1.65
C GLY A 131 6.28 -12.23 -2.88
N TRP A 132 5.66 -13.33 -3.30
CA TRP A 132 6.03 -14.05 -4.52
C TRP A 132 5.81 -13.21 -5.79
N LEU A 133 4.67 -12.53 -5.90
CA LEU A 133 4.38 -11.64 -7.03
C LEU A 133 5.41 -10.49 -7.13
N LEU A 134 5.74 -9.87 -5.99
CA LEU A 134 6.73 -8.81 -5.91
C LEU A 134 8.14 -9.32 -6.23
N HIS A 135 8.52 -10.49 -5.73
CA HIS A 135 9.80 -11.11 -6.06
C HIS A 135 9.95 -11.38 -7.56
N MET A 136 8.90 -11.93 -8.20
CA MET A 136 8.87 -12.15 -9.66
C MET A 136 8.92 -10.86 -10.46
N GLN A 137 8.30 -9.79 -9.94
CA GLN A 137 8.30 -8.49 -10.56
C GLN A 137 9.66 -7.78 -10.41
N SER A 138 10.30 -7.87 -9.24
CA SER A 138 11.62 -7.28 -8.98
C SER A 138 12.73 -7.91 -9.85
N ASN A 139 12.81 -9.24 -9.87
CA ASN A 139 13.89 -9.95 -10.56
C ASN A 139 13.69 -10.06 -12.08
N GLY A 140 12.45 -10.17 -12.54
CA GLY A 140 12.14 -10.50 -13.93
C GLY A 140 11.16 -9.56 -14.62
N ARG A 141 10.64 -8.53 -13.93
CA ARG A 141 9.53 -7.69 -14.40
C ARG A 141 8.34 -8.51 -14.90
N THR A 142 8.12 -9.67 -14.26
CA THR A 142 7.33 -10.76 -14.85
C THR A 142 5.88 -10.35 -15.10
N LEU A 143 5.26 -9.58 -14.20
CA LEU A 143 3.88 -9.14 -14.35
C LEU A 143 3.74 -8.19 -15.54
N VAL A 144 4.69 -7.27 -15.70
CA VAL A 144 4.75 -6.35 -16.85
C VAL A 144 5.03 -7.13 -18.13
N CYS A 145 5.93 -8.11 -18.11
CA CYS A 145 6.21 -8.98 -19.25
C CYS A 145 4.99 -9.82 -19.66
N TRP A 146 4.22 -10.35 -18.71
CA TRP A 146 2.97 -11.04 -19.00
C TRP A 146 1.95 -10.11 -19.63
N ALA A 147 1.81 -8.88 -19.12
CA ALA A 147 0.93 -7.88 -19.71
C ALA A 147 1.34 -7.51 -21.15
N LYS A 148 2.64 -7.29 -21.39
CA LYS A 148 3.19 -7.00 -22.72
C LYS A 148 3.00 -8.19 -23.67
N LYS A 149 3.30 -9.42 -23.24
CA LYS A 149 3.18 -10.63 -24.06
C LYS A 149 1.72 -10.96 -24.43
N SER A 150 0.78 -10.70 -23.53
CA SER A 150 -0.64 -10.97 -23.74
C SER A 150 -1.36 -9.84 -24.50
N ASN A 151 -0.69 -8.70 -24.75
CA ASN A 151 -1.25 -7.51 -25.37
C ASN A 151 -2.56 -7.02 -24.70
N ILE A 152 -2.75 -7.30 -23.40
CA ILE A 152 -4.02 -7.03 -22.69
C ILE A 152 -4.38 -5.55 -22.63
N PHE A 153 -3.39 -4.66 -22.70
CA PHE A 153 -3.56 -3.21 -22.68
C PHE A 153 -3.50 -2.59 -24.08
N VAL A 154 -3.29 -3.38 -25.13
CA VAL A 154 -3.25 -2.88 -26.51
C VAL A 154 -4.66 -2.76 -27.05
N ASN A 155 -5.00 -1.64 -27.68
CA ASN A 155 -6.34 -1.43 -28.23
C ASN A 155 -6.71 -2.54 -29.25
N PRO A 156 -7.83 -3.25 -29.09
CA PRO A 156 -8.25 -4.33 -29.98
C PRO A 156 -8.45 -3.90 -31.45
N SER A 157 -8.72 -2.63 -31.71
CA SER A 157 -8.85 -2.09 -33.07
C SER A 157 -7.54 -2.20 -33.88
N THR A 158 -6.40 -2.39 -33.22
CA THR A 158 -5.10 -2.64 -33.89
C THR A 158 -4.96 -4.06 -34.44
N GLY A 159 -5.87 -4.97 -34.10
CA GLY A 159 -5.81 -6.39 -34.49
C GLY A 159 -4.79 -7.23 -33.72
N GLN A 160 -4.01 -6.63 -32.81
CA GLN A 160 -2.94 -7.31 -32.07
C GLN A 160 -3.37 -7.86 -30.70
N ASN A 161 -4.59 -7.54 -30.24
CA ASN A 161 -5.11 -7.98 -28.95
C ASN A 161 -6.01 -9.23 -29.12
N PRO A 162 -5.60 -10.40 -28.59
CA PRO A 162 -6.40 -11.63 -28.65
C PRO A 162 -7.57 -11.67 -27.65
N HIS A 163 -7.69 -10.67 -26.76
CA HIS A 163 -8.64 -10.64 -25.64
C HIS A 163 -9.45 -9.32 -25.59
N PRO A 164 -10.31 -9.05 -26.59
CA PRO A 164 -11.06 -7.79 -26.68
C PRO A 164 -12.06 -7.57 -25.55
N THR A 165 -12.64 -8.64 -24.99
CA THR A 165 -13.57 -8.56 -23.86
C THR A 165 -12.85 -8.18 -22.57
N LEU A 166 -11.70 -8.81 -22.30
CA LEU A 166 -10.87 -8.50 -21.13
C LEU A 166 -10.35 -7.06 -21.19
N TYR A 167 -9.89 -6.60 -22.36
CA TYR A 167 -9.48 -5.20 -22.55
C TYR A 167 -10.61 -4.23 -22.22
N LYS A 168 -11.84 -4.45 -22.74
CA LYS A 168 -12.99 -3.57 -22.45
C LYS A 168 -13.35 -3.57 -20.97
N MET A 169 -13.29 -4.73 -20.32
CA MET A 169 -13.54 -4.87 -18.89
C MET A 169 -12.51 -4.08 -18.07
N LEU A 170 -11.21 -4.28 -18.34
CA LEU A 170 -10.12 -3.58 -17.65
C LEU A 170 -10.16 -2.07 -17.91
N LYS A 171 -10.43 -1.64 -19.14
CA LYS A 171 -10.55 -0.23 -19.50
C LYS A 171 -11.66 0.44 -18.69
N TRP A 172 -12.85 -0.14 -18.71
CA TRP A 172 -13.99 0.36 -17.93
C TRP A 172 -13.69 0.37 -16.44
N GLU A 173 -13.05 -0.69 -15.91
CA GLU A 173 -12.70 -0.79 -14.50
C GLU A 173 -11.68 0.27 -14.06
N LEU A 174 -10.63 0.52 -14.84
CA LEU A 174 -9.58 1.46 -14.45
C LEU A 174 -10.02 2.92 -14.69
N GLU A 175 -10.70 3.23 -15.79
CA GLU A 175 -11.12 4.59 -16.13
C GLU A 175 -12.25 5.10 -15.23
N THR A 176 -13.15 4.23 -14.76
CA THR A 176 -14.24 4.67 -13.85
C THR A 176 -13.70 5.16 -12.49
N LYS A 177 -12.51 4.71 -12.08
CA LYS A 177 -11.96 4.94 -10.73
C LYS A 177 -10.92 6.05 -10.64
N ILE A 178 -10.23 6.32 -11.74
CA ILE A 178 -9.11 7.26 -11.77
C ILE A 178 -9.63 8.57 -12.34
N SER A 179 -9.12 9.68 -11.82
CA SER A 179 -9.49 11.05 -12.23
C SER A 179 -9.61 11.22 -13.75
N GLU A 180 -10.33 12.25 -14.20
CA GLU A 180 -10.49 12.65 -15.61
C GLU A 180 -9.15 12.75 -16.39
N GLN A 181 -8.02 12.85 -15.70
CA GLN A 181 -6.67 12.92 -16.26
C GLN A 181 -6.06 11.56 -16.67
N TYR A 182 -6.76 10.42 -16.47
CA TYR A 182 -6.26 9.09 -16.85
C TYR A 182 -6.90 8.58 -18.14
N SER A 183 -6.05 8.18 -19.09
CA SER A 183 -6.43 7.46 -20.30
C SER A 183 -5.77 6.07 -20.29
N PHE A 184 -6.60 5.02 -20.36
CA PHE A 184 -6.11 3.64 -20.34
C PHE A 184 -5.15 3.33 -21.48
N ASP A 185 -5.39 3.94 -22.65
CA ASP A 185 -4.63 3.71 -23.88
C ASP A 185 -3.29 4.46 -23.91
N GLU A 186 -3.19 5.60 -23.22
CA GLU A 186 -1.99 6.44 -23.23
C GLU A 186 -1.03 6.11 -22.08
N ALA A 187 -1.58 5.58 -20.98
CA ALA A 187 -0.84 5.21 -19.79
C ALA A 187 0.21 4.13 -20.11
N PRO A 188 1.42 4.22 -19.51
CA PRO A 188 2.42 3.17 -19.67
C PRO A 188 1.91 1.81 -19.18
N THR A 189 2.37 0.74 -19.82
CA THR A 189 2.00 -0.63 -19.43
C THR A 189 2.34 -0.91 -17.97
N GLU A 190 3.47 -0.40 -17.48
CA GLU A 190 3.90 -0.55 -16.09
C GLU A 190 2.88 0.03 -15.11
N TYR A 191 2.32 1.20 -15.42
CA TYR A 191 1.29 1.84 -14.59
C TYR A 191 -0.01 1.05 -14.61
N ASN A 192 -0.48 0.63 -15.79
CA ASN A 192 -1.71 -0.17 -15.91
C ASN A 192 -1.57 -1.53 -15.23
N THR A 193 -0.40 -2.19 -15.33
CA THR A 193 -0.10 -3.43 -14.60
C THR A 193 -0.13 -3.18 -13.10
N TRP A 194 0.46 -2.09 -12.61
CA TRP A 194 0.44 -1.74 -11.18
C TRP A 194 -0.99 -1.50 -10.68
N LEU A 195 -1.85 -0.82 -11.46
CA LEU A 195 -3.26 -0.61 -11.09
C LEU A 195 -4.03 -1.93 -10.95
N VAL A 196 -3.82 -2.88 -11.86
CA VAL A 196 -4.42 -4.22 -11.78
C VAL A 196 -3.88 -4.98 -10.57
N PHE A 197 -2.57 -4.94 -10.33
CA PHE A 197 -1.95 -5.50 -9.14
C PHE A 197 -2.56 -4.91 -7.86
N ARG A 198 -2.77 -3.59 -7.81
CA ARG A 198 -3.44 -2.89 -6.72
C ARG A 198 -4.80 -3.50 -6.38
N ARG A 199 -5.60 -3.84 -7.38
CA ARG A 199 -6.92 -4.46 -7.16
C ARG A 199 -6.84 -5.86 -6.56
N VAL A 200 -5.82 -6.64 -6.94
CA VAL A 200 -5.56 -7.95 -6.32
C VAL A 200 -5.15 -7.77 -4.86
N VAL A 201 -4.28 -6.80 -4.58
CA VAL A 201 -3.86 -6.47 -3.21
C VAL A 201 -5.08 -6.01 -2.38
N ASP A 202 -5.93 -5.13 -2.90
CA ASP A 202 -7.14 -4.65 -2.21
C ASP A 202 -8.02 -5.81 -1.75
N LEU A 203 -8.28 -6.77 -2.64
CA LEU A 203 -9.07 -7.96 -2.33
C LEU A 203 -8.44 -8.78 -1.19
N ILE A 204 -7.13 -9.04 -1.27
CA ILE A 204 -6.41 -9.84 -0.27
C ILE A 204 -6.43 -9.14 1.09
N LEU A 205 -6.11 -7.84 1.15
CA LEU A 205 -6.05 -7.08 2.40
C LEU A 205 -7.43 -6.98 3.07
N MET A 206 -8.47 -6.71 2.29
CA MET A 206 -9.84 -6.63 2.81
C MET A 206 -10.34 -7.97 3.34
N CYS A 207 -10.02 -9.06 2.65
CA CYS A 207 -10.40 -10.40 3.09
C CYS A 207 -9.57 -10.86 4.30
N ASP A 208 -8.26 -10.58 4.36
CA ASP A 208 -7.41 -10.88 5.52
C ASP A 208 -7.94 -10.19 6.78
N PHE A 209 -8.18 -8.88 6.70
CA PHE A 209 -8.69 -8.12 7.84
C PHE A 209 -10.09 -8.57 8.28
N THR A 210 -11.01 -8.75 7.33
CA THR A 210 -12.39 -9.14 7.65
C THR A 210 -12.45 -10.55 8.23
N SER A 211 -11.72 -11.50 7.64
CA SER A 211 -11.66 -12.87 8.15
C SER A 211 -11.03 -12.97 9.54
N TYR A 212 -10.02 -12.14 9.83
CA TYR A 212 -9.46 -12.01 11.18
C TYR A 212 -10.51 -11.54 12.20
N CYS A 213 -11.24 -10.46 11.89
CA CYS A 213 -12.30 -9.94 12.74
C CYS A 213 -13.40 -10.98 12.97
N LEU A 214 -13.83 -11.69 11.92
CA LEU A 214 -14.84 -12.75 12.03
C LEU A 214 -14.33 -13.95 12.84
N PHE A 215 -13.05 -14.31 12.70
CA PHE A 215 -12.42 -15.33 13.55
C PHE A 215 -12.40 -14.91 15.02
N ALA A 216 -12.08 -13.65 15.31
CA ALA A 216 -12.10 -13.11 16.67
C ALA A 216 -13.52 -13.12 17.26
N ILE A 217 -14.54 -12.75 16.47
CA ILE A 217 -15.96 -12.84 16.87
C ILE A 217 -16.34 -14.31 17.14
N ALA A 218 -15.95 -15.24 16.26
CA ALA A 218 -16.24 -16.67 16.44
C ALA A 218 -15.60 -17.27 17.70
N CYS A 219 -14.44 -16.74 18.11
CA CYS A 219 -13.72 -17.18 19.31
C CYS A 219 -14.07 -16.38 20.57
N GLY A 220 -14.79 -15.27 20.43
CA GLY A 220 -15.05 -14.32 21.49
C GLY A 220 -15.94 -14.89 22.57
N GLY A 221 -15.58 -14.65 23.83
CA GLY A 221 -16.37 -15.06 24.98
C GLY A 221 -16.07 -14.24 26.22
N ARG A 222 -16.90 -14.43 27.26
CA ARG A 222 -16.65 -13.87 28.59
C ARG A 222 -16.02 -14.95 29.48
N PRO A 223 -14.82 -14.72 30.05
CA PRO A 223 -14.23 -15.64 31.02
C PRO A 223 -15.16 -15.88 32.22
N ALA A 224 -15.23 -17.13 32.69
CA ALA A 224 -16.05 -17.49 33.85
C ALA A 224 -15.54 -16.78 35.11
N GLY A 225 -16.45 -16.12 35.84
CA GLY A 225 -16.10 -15.39 37.06
C GLY A 225 -15.41 -14.04 36.86
N GLU A 226 -15.36 -13.52 35.62
CA GLU A 226 -14.77 -12.20 35.36
C GLU A 226 -15.54 -11.08 36.08
N SER A 227 -14.84 -10.37 36.98
CA SER A 227 -15.36 -9.20 37.69
C SER A 227 -15.64 -8.05 36.71
N PHE A 228 -16.54 -7.14 37.07
CA PHE A 228 -16.86 -5.98 36.24
C PHE A 228 -15.63 -5.10 35.97
N ILE A 229 -14.76 -4.93 36.96
CA ILE A 229 -13.52 -4.15 36.82
C ILE A 229 -12.58 -4.78 35.78
N MET A 230 -12.41 -6.11 35.83
CA MET A 230 -11.55 -6.82 34.88
C MET A 230 -12.13 -6.75 33.45
N LEU A 231 -13.45 -6.91 33.31
CA LEU A 231 -14.14 -6.72 32.04
C LEU A 231 -13.89 -5.31 31.48
N ALA A 232 -14.11 -4.27 32.29
CA ALA A 232 -13.93 -2.88 31.89
C ALA A 232 -12.47 -2.61 31.48
N LEU A 233 -11.49 -3.07 32.27
CA LEU A 233 -10.07 -2.90 31.96
C LEU A 233 -9.69 -3.59 30.64
N ARG A 234 -10.17 -4.82 30.43
CA ARG A 234 -9.88 -5.62 29.24
C ARG A 234 -10.41 -4.96 27.97
N TRP A 235 -11.67 -4.50 28.00
CA TRP A 235 -12.29 -3.82 26.87
C TRP A 235 -11.72 -2.43 26.60
N THR A 236 -11.51 -1.63 27.65
CA THR A 236 -10.91 -0.29 27.49
C THR A 236 -9.50 -0.37 26.93
N THR A 237 -8.65 -1.23 27.50
CA THR A 237 -7.28 -1.45 26.98
C THR A 237 -7.31 -1.98 25.55
N GLY A 238 -8.17 -2.96 25.27
CA GLY A 238 -8.30 -3.54 23.93
C GLY A 238 -8.76 -2.52 22.89
N MET A 239 -9.75 -1.69 23.23
CA MET A 239 -10.24 -0.61 22.38
C MET A 239 -9.16 0.45 22.14
N SER A 240 -8.44 0.86 23.19
CA SER A 240 -7.31 1.81 23.06
C SER A 240 -6.25 1.29 22.10
N LEU A 241 -5.90 0.01 22.16
CA LEU A 241 -4.94 -0.61 21.23
C LEU A 241 -5.45 -0.63 19.78
N VAL A 242 -6.75 -0.86 19.57
CA VAL A 242 -7.37 -0.80 18.23
C VAL A 242 -7.40 0.63 17.69
N LEU A 243 -7.77 1.61 18.52
CA LEU A 243 -7.77 3.02 18.10
C LEU A 243 -6.36 3.51 17.77
N PHE A 244 -5.37 3.15 18.61
CA PHE A 244 -3.97 3.42 18.34
C PHE A 244 -3.52 2.78 17.02
N ASN A 245 -3.93 1.54 16.75
CA ASN A 245 -3.65 0.86 15.50
C ASN A 245 -4.20 1.57 14.26
N LEU A 246 -5.45 2.03 14.35
CA LEU A 246 -6.10 2.78 13.28
C LEU A 246 -5.38 4.10 13.02
N TRP A 247 -5.02 4.84 14.07
CA TRP A 247 -4.23 6.06 13.95
C TRP A 247 -2.88 5.81 13.27
N VAL A 248 -2.12 4.80 13.71
CA VAL A 248 -0.84 4.40 13.08
C VAL A 248 -1.02 4.12 11.59
N LYS A 249 -2.08 3.39 11.20
CA LYS A 249 -2.35 3.06 9.78
C LYS A 249 -2.72 4.29 8.96
N LEU A 250 -3.59 5.16 9.49
CA LEU A 250 -4.02 6.37 8.80
C LEU A 250 -2.86 7.36 8.63
N ASP A 251 -2.06 7.55 9.68
CA ASP A 251 -0.90 8.45 9.63
C ASP A 251 0.20 7.89 8.73
N ALA A 252 0.47 6.58 8.78
CA ALA A 252 1.42 5.97 7.87
C ALA A 252 0.97 6.12 6.41
N HIS A 253 -0.31 5.87 6.10
CA HIS A 253 -0.88 6.04 4.76
C HIS A 253 -0.79 7.50 4.28
N ARG A 254 -1.01 8.47 5.18
CA ARG A 254 -0.84 9.91 4.88
C ARG A 254 0.58 10.21 4.41
N VAL A 255 1.58 9.60 5.02
CA VAL A 255 3.00 9.82 4.70
C VAL A 255 3.39 9.10 3.41
N VAL A 256 3.19 7.77 3.33
CA VAL A 256 3.71 6.96 2.21
C VAL A 256 2.90 7.10 0.91
N LYS A 257 1.63 7.51 1.03
CA LYS A 257 0.66 7.56 -0.08
C LYS A 257 0.43 6.19 -0.74
N ASP A 258 -0.53 6.15 -1.66
CA ASP A 258 -0.93 4.94 -2.38
C ASP A 258 0.24 4.29 -3.13
N PHE A 259 1.16 5.07 -3.70
CA PHE A 259 2.28 4.53 -4.46
C PHE A 259 3.13 3.56 -3.63
N ALA A 260 3.64 3.99 -2.47
CA ALA A 260 4.47 3.14 -1.62
C ALA A 260 3.64 2.15 -0.79
N TRP A 261 2.36 2.44 -0.49
CA TRP A 261 1.47 1.48 0.17
C TRP A 261 1.27 0.19 -0.66
N TYR A 262 1.27 0.32 -1.99
CA TYR A 262 1.10 -0.79 -2.94
C TYR A 262 2.37 -1.17 -3.70
N TRP A 263 3.56 -0.93 -3.12
CA TRP A 263 4.85 -1.34 -3.71
C TRP A 263 5.02 -0.91 -5.17
N GLY A 264 4.59 0.31 -5.51
CA GLY A 264 4.61 0.81 -6.89
C GLY A 264 6.01 0.93 -7.48
N ASP A 265 7.03 1.05 -6.62
CA ASP A 265 8.46 1.08 -6.96
C ASP A 265 8.95 -0.18 -7.71
N PHE A 266 8.25 -1.31 -7.56
CA PHE A 266 8.51 -2.53 -8.33
C PHE A 266 8.08 -2.42 -9.80
N PHE A 267 7.28 -1.42 -10.16
CA PHE A 267 6.71 -1.24 -11.51
C PHE A 267 7.27 -0.02 -12.22
N TYR A 268 7.29 1.13 -11.55
CA TYR A 268 7.78 2.40 -12.07
C TYR A 268 8.28 3.28 -10.92
N LEU A 269 9.07 4.31 -11.23
CA LEU A 269 9.59 5.24 -10.23
C LEU A 269 8.76 6.52 -10.24
N ILE A 270 8.68 7.20 -9.10
CA ILE A 270 8.05 8.52 -8.97
C ILE A 270 9.08 9.51 -8.46
N ASP A 271 9.12 10.69 -9.06
CA ASP A 271 9.90 11.84 -8.58
C ASP A 271 9.12 12.57 -7.47
N GLN A 272 9.06 11.95 -6.29
CA GLN A 272 8.45 12.51 -5.08
C GLN A 272 9.40 12.40 -3.89
N GLU A 273 9.57 13.50 -3.17
CA GLU A 273 10.24 13.50 -1.88
C GLU A 273 9.23 13.24 -0.78
N LEU A 274 9.39 12.11 -0.07
CA LEU A 274 8.59 11.78 1.11
C LEU A 274 9.20 12.46 2.34
N THR A 275 8.37 13.20 3.07
CA THR A 275 8.75 13.71 4.40
C THR A 275 8.29 12.71 5.45
N PHE A 276 9.25 12.01 6.05
CA PHE A 276 8.98 11.03 7.10
C PHE A 276 8.76 11.75 8.42
N ASP A 277 7.49 12.06 8.72
CA ASP A 277 7.04 12.70 9.95
C ASP A 277 6.05 11.79 10.72
N GLY A 278 5.67 12.20 11.93
CA GLY A 278 4.62 11.54 12.72
C GLY A 278 5.00 10.12 13.14
N VAL A 279 4.21 9.13 12.75
CA VAL A 279 4.40 7.74 13.17
C VAL A 279 5.75 7.14 12.74
N PHE A 280 6.34 7.66 11.67
CA PHE A 280 7.67 7.23 11.20
C PHE A 280 8.82 7.72 12.09
N GLU A 281 8.60 8.72 12.94
CA GLU A 281 9.58 9.13 13.96
C GLU A 281 9.68 8.10 15.09
N MET A 282 8.58 7.38 15.36
CA MET A 282 8.54 6.37 16.43
C MET A 282 9.08 5.01 15.97
N ALA A 283 8.84 4.63 14.72
CA ALA A 283 9.25 3.34 14.19
C ALA A 283 9.54 3.43 12.68
N PRO A 284 10.59 2.73 12.18
CA PRO A 284 10.97 2.77 10.76
C PRO A 284 9.91 2.13 9.85
N HIS A 285 9.23 1.09 10.33
CA HIS A 285 8.18 0.38 9.61
C HIS A 285 6.91 0.31 10.45
N PRO A 286 6.23 1.45 10.65
CA PRO A 286 5.15 1.56 11.63
C PRO A 286 3.98 0.64 11.28
N MET A 287 3.70 0.44 9.99
CA MET A 287 2.63 -0.45 9.51
C MET A 287 2.86 -1.92 9.86
N TYR A 288 4.11 -2.36 9.90
CA TYR A 288 4.51 -3.76 10.09
C TYR A 288 4.91 -4.08 11.53
N SER A 289 5.09 -3.05 12.38
CA SER A 289 5.50 -3.18 13.77
C SER A 289 4.41 -2.73 14.74
N VAL A 290 4.42 -1.47 15.16
CA VAL A 290 3.44 -0.88 16.09
C VAL A 290 2.00 -0.96 15.54
N GLY A 291 1.87 -1.00 14.22
CA GLY A 291 0.64 -1.26 13.45
C GLY A 291 0.07 -2.67 13.57
N TYR A 292 0.59 -3.53 14.46
CA TYR A 292 -0.04 -4.78 14.89
C TYR A 292 -0.62 -4.74 16.31
N ALA A 293 -0.46 -3.63 17.04
CA ALA A 293 -1.07 -3.44 18.37
C ALA A 293 -2.57 -3.76 18.41
N GLY A 294 -3.30 -3.47 17.33
CA GLY A 294 -4.73 -3.76 17.22
C GLY A 294 -5.08 -5.25 17.24
N TYR A 295 -4.20 -6.13 16.74
CA TYR A 295 -4.40 -7.57 16.81
C TYR A 295 -4.35 -8.06 18.27
N TYR A 296 -3.40 -7.53 19.04
CA TYR A 296 -3.32 -7.83 20.47
C TYR A 296 -4.51 -7.23 21.22
N GLY A 297 -4.96 -6.02 20.85
CA GLY A 297 -6.18 -5.41 21.38
C GLY A 297 -7.43 -6.25 21.14
N ILE A 298 -7.62 -6.77 19.91
CA ILE A 298 -8.72 -7.66 19.56
C ILE A 298 -8.61 -8.99 20.30
N SER A 299 -7.41 -9.56 20.44
CA SER A 299 -7.21 -10.78 21.24
C SER A 299 -7.60 -10.61 22.71
N LEU A 300 -7.32 -9.43 23.27
CA LEU A 300 -7.67 -9.04 24.63
C LEU A 300 -9.20 -8.90 24.77
N MET A 301 -9.87 -8.22 23.83
CA MET A 301 -11.34 -8.10 23.81
C MET A 301 -12.05 -9.44 23.58
N ALA A 302 -11.48 -10.32 22.77
CA ALA A 302 -12.02 -11.67 22.53
C ALA A 302 -11.82 -12.61 23.73
N ALA A 303 -10.89 -12.28 24.65
CA ALA A 303 -10.49 -13.12 25.78
C ALA A 303 -10.16 -14.58 25.37
N SER A 304 -9.43 -14.73 24.26
CA SER A 304 -9.20 -16.03 23.64
C SER A 304 -7.74 -16.24 23.24
N TYR A 305 -7.13 -17.29 23.78
CA TYR A 305 -5.77 -17.71 23.41
C TYR A 305 -5.66 -18.06 21.94
N LYS A 306 -6.72 -18.58 21.31
CA LYS A 306 -6.73 -18.88 19.87
C LYS A 306 -6.50 -17.62 19.05
N VAL A 307 -7.18 -16.53 19.41
CA VAL A 307 -7.03 -15.22 18.76
C VAL A 307 -5.64 -14.66 19.04
N LEU A 308 -5.12 -14.80 20.27
CA LEU A 308 -3.76 -14.38 20.62
C LEU A 308 -2.70 -15.10 19.78
N PHE A 309 -2.73 -16.43 19.70
CA PHE A 309 -1.74 -17.20 18.94
C PHE A 309 -1.80 -16.90 17.44
N ILE A 310 -3.01 -16.79 16.87
CA ILE A 310 -3.15 -16.41 15.46
C ILE A 310 -2.65 -14.98 15.21
N SER A 311 -2.81 -14.08 16.19
CA SER A 311 -2.30 -12.71 16.13
C SER A 311 -0.77 -12.66 16.16
N ILE A 312 -0.14 -13.48 17.00
CA ILE A 312 1.32 -13.62 17.05
C ILE A 312 1.84 -14.19 15.72
N LEU A 313 1.20 -15.24 15.20
CA LEU A 313 1.56 -15.84 13.92
C LEU A 313 1.42 -14.82 12.77
N ALA A 314 0.32 -14.07 12.74
CA ALA A 314 0.05 -13.00 11.78
C ALA A 314 1.15 -11.92 11.80
N HIS A 315 1.54 -11.49 12.99
CA HIS A 315 2.60 -10.50 13.17
C HIS A 315 3.98 -11.06 12.77
N ALA A 316 4.29 -12.30 13.13
CA ALA A 316 5.52 -12.97 12.73
C ALA A 316 5.60 -13.15 11.20
N ALA A 317 4.49 -13.51 10.55
CA ALA A 317 4.40 -13.61 9.10
C ALA A 317 4.63 -12.24 8.42
N GLN A 318 4.17 -11.15 9.04
CA GLN A 318 4.45 -9.81 8.55
C GLN A 318 5.92 -9.43 8.64
N PHE A 319 6.58 -9.75 9.75
CA PHE A 319 8.02 -9.53 9.86
C PHE A 319 8.81 -10.38 8.86
N ALA A 320 8.42 -11.64 8.67
CA ALA A 320 9.02 -12.48 7.65
C ALA A 320 8.86 -11.87 6.24
N PHE A 321 7.67 -11.36 5.91
CA PHE A 321 7.45 -10.63 4.66
C PHE A 321 8.39 -9.42 4.52
N LEU A 322 8.51 -8.59 5.55
CA LEU A 322 9.38 -7.41 5.54
C LEU A 322 10.87 -7.74 5.36
N VAL A 323 11.33 -8.89 5.88
CA VAL A 323 12.75 -9.28 5.82
C VAL A 323 13.09 -9.98 4.50
N LEU A 324 12.13 -10.68 3.90
CA LEU A 324 12.37 -11.57 2.76
C LEU A 324 12.00 -10.98 1.39
N VAL A 325 11.20 -9.91 1.35
CA VAL A 325 10.68 -9.28 0.12
C VAL A 325 11.28 -7.90 -0.04
#